data_AF-A0A2A5D6W9-F1
#
_entry.id   AF-A0A2A5D6W9-F1
#
_cell.length_a   1.000
_cell.length_b   1.000
_cell.length_c   1.000
_cell.angle_alpha   90.00
_cell.angle_beta   90.00
_cell.angle_gamma   90.00
#
_symmetry.space_group_name_H-M   'P 1'
#
loop_
_entity.id
_entity.type
_entity.pdbx_description
1 polymer ?
#
loop_
_entity_poly.entity_id
_entity_poly.type
_entity_poly.pdbx_seq_one_letter_code
_entity_poly.pdbx_strand_id
1 'polypeptide(L)'
;MRAKPILYNAIMILILFCLNSSCKLRTVSADKISIINNIAYYKNTKRKFTGRVTFIDPITNVKFREAYFRKGLKHGKLFKWDKKGNKIFEGDYNKNKLISKIIWFWNLKMNLSHKKQDKFDQNGELIHVQRVVVHYFLNDILYKVDYIEDGALVNTDKIDPPQKAIIKYIDLRNNK
;
A
#
# COMPACT_ATOMS: atom_id res chain seq x y z
N MET A 1 6.92 8.33 61.65
CA MET A 1 7.13 7.26 60.63
C MET A 1 6.88 7.83 59.24
N ARG A 2 7.93 8.14 58.47
CA ARG A 2 7.82 8.59 57.06
C ARG A 2 8.23 7.43 56.15
N ALA A 3 7.25 6.75 55.60
CA ALA A 3 7.39 5.72 54.58
C ALA A 3 6.48 6.20 53.41
N LYS A 4 6.78 6.17 52.10
CA LYS A 4 7.67 5.35 51.27
C LYS A 4 7.90 6.11 49.92
N PRO A 5 9.05 6.76 49.67
CA PRO A 5 9.36 7.28 48.33
C PRO A 5 9.67 6.16 47.31
N ILE A 6 9.98 4.96 47.78
CA ILE A 6 10.37 3.80 46.95
C ILE A 6 9.19 3.26 46.13
N LEU A 7 7.97 3.32 46.66
CA LEU A 7 6.78 2.76 45.99
C LEU A 7 6.38 3.57 44.74
N TYR A 8 6.54 4.90 44.80
CA TYR A 8 6.16 5.79 43.70
C TYR A 8 7.08 5.61 42.48
N ASN A 9 8.39 5.47 42.72
CA ASN A 9 9.36 5.22 41.65
C ASN A 9 9.13 3.87 40.97
N ALA A 10 8.78 2.82 41.73
CA ALA A 10 8.46 1.51 41.17
C ALA A 10 7.20 1.57 40.27
N ILE A 11 6.16 2.30 40.68
CA ILE A 11 4.93 2.46 39.89
C ILE A 11 5.20 3.26 38.61
N MET A 12 5.98 4.34 38.68
CA MET A 12 6.33 5.14 37.50
C MET A 12 7.16 4.34 36.48
N ILE A 13 8.11 3.52 36.94
CA ILE A 13 8.90 2.64 36.06
C ILE A 13 7.99 1.59 35.40
N LEU A 14 7.00 1.04 36.11
CA LEU A 14 6.05 0.08 35.56
C LEU A 14 5.13 0.71 34.48
N ILE A 15 4.64 1.94 34.71
CA ILE A 15 3.82 2.69 33.74
C ILE A 15 4.63 2.99 32.48
N LEU A 16 5.89 3.42 32.62
CA LEU A 16 6.79 3.64 31.48
C LEU A 16 7.06 2.35 30.69
N PHE A 17 7.13 1.19 31.35
CA PHE A 17 7.27 -0.11 30.69
C PHE A 17 6.01 -0.51 29.91
N CYS A 18 4.82 -0.22 30.45
CA CYS A 18 3.56 -0.49 29.76
C CYS A 18 3.36 0.38 28.51
N LEU A 19 3.80 1.64 28.53
CA LEU A 19 3.67 2.57 27.39
C LEU A 19 4.59 2.22 26.22
N ASN A 20 5.71 1.54 26.48
CA ASN A 20 6.66 1.10 25.44
C ASN A 20 6.28 -0.22 24.76
N SER A 21 5.16 -0.84 25.16
CA SER A 21 4.63 -2.03 24.49
C SER A 21 3.95 -1.64 23.18
N SER A 22 4.74 -1.17 22.21
CA SER A 22 4.29 -0.99 20.83
C SER A 22 3.79 -2.34 20.32
N CYS A 23 2.47 -2.49 20.30
CA CYS A 23 1.78 -3.72 19.93
C CYS A 23 2.02 -3.98 18.44
N LYS A 24 3.17 -4.58 18.10
CA LYS A 24 3.50 -4.98 16.73
C LYS A 24 2.37 -5.87 16.22
N LEU A 25 1.72 -5.47 15.13
CA LEU A 25 0.67 -6.28 14.53
C LEU A 25 1.24 -7.66 14.17
N ARG A 26 0.62 -8.71 14.72
CA ARG A 26 0.97 -10.09 14.39
C ARG A 26 0.76 -10.31 12.90
N THR A 27 1.80 -10.77 12.22
CA THR A 27 1.75 -11.17 10.81
C THR A 27 1.58 -12.67 10.71
N VAL A 28 0.63 -13.11 9.90
CA VAL A 28 0.30 -14.53 9.74
C VAL A 28 0.18 -14.84 8.24
N SER A 29 0.66 -16.01 7.84
CA SER A 29 0.49 -16.49 6.47
C SER A 29 -0.96 -16.90 6.20
N ALA A 30 -1.44 -16.69 4.98
CA ALA A 30 -2.84 -16.89 4.60
C ALA A 30 -3.32 -18.34 4.79
N ASP A 31 -2.44 -19.34 4.71
CA ASP A 31 -2.74 -20.76 4.95
C ASP A 31 -3.22 -21.05 6.37
N LYS A 32 -2.94 -20.16 7.33
CA LYS A 32 -3.36 -20.23 8.74
C LYS A 32 -4.68 -19.48 9.02
N ILE A 33 -5.31 -18.93 7.98
CA ILE A 33 -6.53 -18.13 8.06
C ILE A 33 -7.63 -18.77 7.20
N SER A 34 -8.86 -18.74 7.69
CA SER A 34 -10.05 -19.11 6.93
C SER A 34 -10.94 -17.87 6.75
N ILE A 35 -11.36 -17.59 5.52
CA ILE A 35 -12.28 -16.48 5.23
C ILE A 35 -13.65 -17.08 4.90
N ILE A 36 -14.63 -16.85 5.77
CA ILE A 36 -16.01 -17.34 5.61
C ILE A 36 -16.92 -16.11 5.65
N ASN A 37 -17.74 -15.91 4.62
CA ASN A 37 -18.64 -14.75 4.50
C ASN A 37 -17.93 -13.40 4.73
N ASN A 38 -16.76 -13.21 4.11
CA ASN A 38 -15.92 -12.01 4.27
C ASN A 38 -15.42 -11.73 5.71
N ILE A 39 -15.47 -12.72 6.60
CA ILE A 39 -14.91 -12.65 7.95
C ILE A 39 -13.71 -13.61 8.04
N ALA A 40 -12.56 -13.08 8.45
CA ALA A 40 -11.35 -13.83 8.69
C ALA A 40 -11.34 -14.46 10.09
N TYR A 41 -11.04 -15.75 10.16
CA TYR A 41 -10.88 -16.55 11.36
C TYR A 41 -9.50 -17.21 11.37
N TYR A 42 -8.97 -17.52 12.55
CA TYR A 42 -7.86 -18.48 12.61
C TYR A 42 -8.37 -19.84 12.12
N LYS A 43 -7.61 -20.50 11.25
CA LYS A 43 -7.98 -21.79 10.66
C LYS A 43 -8.34 -22.82 11.73
N ASN A 44 -9.39 -23.59 11.49
CA ASN A 44 -9.93 -24.60 12.43
C ASN A 44 -10.40 -24.03 13.77
N THR A 45 -10.74 -22.74 13.84
CA THR A 45 -11.29 -22.12 15.06
C THR A 45 -12.47 -21.23 14.72
N LYS A 46 -13.28 -20.91 15.74
CA LYS A 46 -14.31 -19.85 15.66
C LYS A 46 -13.76 -18.45 16.02
N ARG A 47 -12.46 -18.33 16.30
CA ARG A 47 -11.84 -17.08 16.76
C ARG A 47 -11.58 -16.15 15.58
N LYS A 48 -12.18 -14.96 15.59
CA LYS A 48 -11.95 -13.92 14.58
C LYS A 48 -10.51 -13.44 14.59
N PHE A 49 -9.93 -13.26 13.42
CA PHE A 49 -8.54 -12.84 13.24
C PHE A 49 -8.37 -11.33 13.43
N THR A 50 -7.29 -10.91 14.09
CA THR A 50 -6.85 -9.51 14.13
C THR A 50 -5.35 -9.47 13.90
N GLY A 51 -4.92 -8.70 12.91
CA GLY A 51 -3.52 -8.64 12.51
C GLY A 51 -3.36 -8.46 11.00
N ARG A 52 -2.15 -8.76 10.54
CA ARG A 52 -1.76 -8.69 9.13
C ARG A 52 -1.72 -10.10 8.54
N VAL A 53 -2.28 -10.28 7.35
CA VAL A 53 -2.24 -11.53 6.59
C VAL A 53 -1.42 -11.33 5.33
N THR A 54 -0.46 -12.23 5.09
CA THR A 54 0.34 -12.27 3.86
C THR A 54 -0.06 -13.47 3.02
N PHE A 55 -0.31 -13.24 1.73
CA PHE A 55 -0.64 -14.28 0.77
C PHE A 55 0.56 -14.50 -0.16
N ILE A 56 1.02 -15.74 -0.21
CA ILE A 56 2.15 -16.20 -1.01
C ILE A 56 1.59 -17.17 -2.07
N ASP A 57 2.01 -16.99 -3.31
CA ASP A 57 1.64 -17.88 -4.41
C ASP A 57 2.35 -19.23 -4.20
N PRO A 58 1.63 -20.36 -4.17
CA PRO A 58 2.21 -21.65 -3.79
C PRO A 58 3.16 -22.22 -4.84
N ILE A 59 3.12 -21.73 -6.08
CA ILE A 59 3.95 -22.21 -7.19
C ILE A 59 5.25 -21.39 -7.25
N THR A 60 5.12 -20.07 -7.21
CA THR A 60 6.25 -19.14 -7.39
C THR A 60 6.91 -18.72 -6.06
N ASN A 61 6.25 -19.00 -4.93
CA ASN A 61 6.65 -18.52 -3.59
C ASN A 61 6.79 -17.00 -3.49
N VAL A 62 6.11 -16.25 -4.37
CA VAL A 62 6.12 -14.77 -4.39
C VAL A 62 4.91 -14.23 -3.63
N LYS A 63 5.13 -13.19 -2.83
CA LYS A 63 4.05 -12.44 -2.16
C LYS A 63 3.22 -11.70 -3.21
N PHE A 64 1.93 -12.01 -3.30
CA PHE A 64 1.01 -11.35 -4.25
C PHE A 64 -0.09 -10.53 -3.58
N ARG A 65 -0.29 -10.67 -2.26
CA ARG A 65 -1.28 -9.88 -1.50
C ARG A 65 -0.93 -9.75 -0.02
N GLU A 66 -1.30 -8.63 0.58
CA GLU A 66 -1.17 -8.36 2.02
C GLU A 66 -2.41 -7.60 2.49
N ALA A 67 -3.03 -8.03 3.58
CA ALA A 67 -4.29 -7.46 4.07
C ALA A 67 -4.29 -7.30 5.59
N TYR A 68 -4.89 -6.22 6.07
CA TYR A 68 -5.02 -5.96 7.50
C TYR A 68 -6.46 -6.24 7.95
N PHE A 69 -6.59 -6.90 9.09
CA PHE A 69 -7.88 -7.28 9.66
C PHE A 69 -7.99 -6.86 11.11
N ARG A 70 -9.20 -6.44 11.50
CA ARG A 70 -9.59 -6.16 12.89
C ARG A 70 -10.92 -6.85 13.17
N LYS A 71 -10.93 -7.74 14.18
CA LYS A 71 -12.10 -8.56 14.53
C LYS A 71 -12.70 -9.30 13.31
N GLY A 72 -11.83 -9.84 12.46
CA GLY A 72 -12.16 -10.61 11.27
C GLY A 72 -12.56 -9.78 10.05
N LEU A 73 -12.76 -8.47 10.19
CA LEU A 73 -13.11 -7.58 9.08
C LEU A 73 -11.85 -6.89 8.53
N LYS A 74 -11.76 -6.68 7.22
CA LYS A 74 -10.72 -5.85 6.61
C LYS A 74 -10.74 -4.46 7.25
N HIS A 75 -9.58 -4.01 7.71
CA HIS A 75 -9.41 -2.73 8.38
C HIS A 75 -7.97 -2.25 8.21
N GLY A 76 -7.78 -1.08 7.61
CA GLY A 76 -6.49 -0.57 7.16
C GLY A 76 -6.20 -0.96 5.71
N LYS A 77 -4.91 -1.06 5.38
CA LYS A 77 -4.48 -1.24 3.99
C LYS A 77 -4.72 -2.65 3.44
N LEU A 78 -4.84 -2.74 2.12
CA LEU A 78 -4.81 -3.96 1.32
C LEU A 78 -3.88 -3.69 0.16
N PHE A 79 -2.87 -4.52 -0.04
CA PHE A 79 -1.94 -4.40 -1.15
C PHE A 79 -2.02 -5.63 -2.05
N LYS A 80 -1.83 -5.45 -3.35
CA LYS A 80 -1.59 -6.55 -4.31
C LYS A 80 -0.39 -6.23 -5.18
N TRP A 81 0.35 -7.28 -5.51
CA TRP A 81 1.51 -7.22 -6.38
C TRP A 81 1.32 -8.17 -7.57
N ASP A 82 1.95 -7.84 -8.69
CA ASP A 82 2.08 -8.76 -9.83
C ASP A 82 3.16 -9.83 -9.56
N LYS A 83 3.35 -10.75 -10.52
CA LYS A 83 4.37 -11.81 -10.42
C LYS A 83 5.81 -11.29 -10.40
N LYS A 84 6.05 -10.04 -10.83
CA LYS A 84 7.36 -9.39 -10.83
C LYS A 84 7.61 -8.59 -9.55
N GLY A 85 6.65 -8.55 -8.63
CA GLY A 85 6.74 -7.80 -7.38
C GLY A 85 6.33 -6.32 -7.51
N ASN A 86 5.83 -5.88 -8.66
CA ASN A 86 5.32 -4.51 -8.80
C ASN A 86 3.96 -4.38 -8.12
N LYS A 87 3.75 -3.31 -7.38
CA LYS A 87 2.46 -3.02 -6.76
C LYS A 87 1.44 -2.67 -7.85
N ILE A 88 0.29 -3.35 -7.87
CA ILE A 88 -0.79 -3.14 -8.85
C ILE A 88 -2.09 -2.66 -8.21
N PHE A 89 -2.22 -2.81 -6.89
CA PHE A 89 -3.40 -2.36 -6.16
C PHE A 89 -3.05 -2.00 -4.71
N GLU A 90 -3.66 -0.92 -4.24
CA GLU A 90 -3.66 -0.50 -2.84
C GLU A 90 -5.07 -0.06 -2.50
N GLY A 91 -5.65 -0.57 -1.42
CA GLY A 91 -6.97 -0.20 -0.95
C GLY A 91 -6.93 0.12 0.53
N ASP A 92 -7.71 1.09 0.96
CA ASP A 92 -7.93 1.40 2.37
C ASP A 92 -9.33 0.95 2.78
N TYR A 93 -9.42 0.20 3.88
CA TYR A 93 -10.66 -0.41 4.32
C TYR A 93 -11.02 0.02 5.75
N ASN A 94 -12.30 0.24 5.99
CA ASN A 94 -12.86 0.39 7.33
C ASN A 94 -14.01 -0.59 7.53
N LYS A 95 -13.81 -1.64 8.34
CA LYS A 95 -14.83 -2.65 8.64
C LYS A 95 -15.44 -3.26 7.37
N ASN A 96 -14.59 -3.78 6.49
CA ASN A 96 -14.93 -4.30 5.15
C ASN A 96 -15.42 -3.28 4.11
N LYS A 97 -15.69 -2.01 4.47
CA LYS A 97 -16.00 -0.96 3.50
C LYS A 97 -14.72 -0.39 2.89
N LEU A 98 -14.69 -0.25 1.57
CA LEU A 98 -13.57 0.37 0.85
C LEU A 98 -13.71 1.90 0.95
N ILE A 99 -12.67 2.57 1.45
CA ILE A 99 -12.63 4.03 1.62
C ILE A 99 -11.88 4.69 0.45
N SER A 100 -10.79 4.06 0.01
CA SER A 100 -10.06 4.52 -1.16
C SER A 100 -9.36 3.35 -1.84
N LYS A 101 -9.09 3.48 -3.13
CA LYS A 101 -8.19 2.55 -3.84
C LYS A 101 -7.28 3.29 -4.79
N ILE A 102 -6.11 2.74 -4.98
CA ILE A 102 -5.14 3.10 -6.00
C ILE A 102 -4.91 1.86 -6.86
N ILE A 103 -4.96 2.04 -8.18
CA ILE A 103 -4.65 1.01 -9.17
C ILE A 103 -3.50 1.52 -10.02
N TRP A 104 -2.48 0.71 -10.19
CA TRP A 104 -1.37 0.98 -11.11
C TRP A 104 -1.55 0.16 -12.39
N PHE A 105 -1.39 0.82 -13.52
CA PHE A 105 -1.41 0.24 -14.85
C PHE A 105 -0.05 0.44 -15.49
N TRP A 106 0.48 -0.62 -16.10
CA TRP A 106 1.75 -0.60 -16.83
C TRP A 106 1.48 -0.98 -18.27
N ASN A 107 1.76 -0.08 -19.21
CA ASN A 107 1.68 -0.34 -20.64
C ASN A 107 3.10 -0.47 -21.20
N LEU A 108 3.57 -1.72 -21.34
CA LEU A 108 4.91 -2.02 -21.82
C LEU A 108 5.13 -1.58 -23.27
N LYS A 109 4.09 -1.63 -24.13
CA LYS A 109 4.20 -1.24 -25.54
C LYS A 109 4.48 0.25 -25.71
N MET A 110 3.86 1.07 -24.86
CA MET A 110 4.00 2.52 -24.90
C MET A 110 5.02 3.06 -23.88
N ASN A 111 5.61 2.19 -23.05
CA ASN A 111 6.43 2.54 -21.90
C ASN A 111 5.73 3.48 -20.89
N LEU A 112 4.39 3.39 -20.78
CA LEU A 112 3.59 4.29 -19.94
C LEU A 112 3.19 3.64 -18.61
N SER A 113 3.11 4.45 -17.56
CA SER A 113 2.56 4.04 -16.26
C SER A 113 1.45 4.98 -15.82
N HIS A 114 0.27 4.46 -15.51
CA HIS A 114 -0.87 5.26 -15.08
C HIS A 114 -1.27 4.83 -13.68
N LYS A 115 -1.58 5.80 -12.81
CA LYS A 115 -2.16 5.56 -11.50
C LYS A 115 -3.58 6.12 -11.47
N LYS A 116 -4.57 5.31 -11.10
CA LYS A 116 -5.93 5.77 -10.82
C LYS A 116 -6.21 5.65 -9.34
N GLN A 117 -6.64 6.75 -8.73
CA GLN A 117 -7.01 6.85 -7.33
C GLN A 117 -8.49 7.22 -7.20
N ASP A 118 -9.25 6.33 -6.58
CA ASP A 118 -10.68 6.51 -6.35
C ASP A 118 -10.91 6.68 -4.84
N LYS A 119 -11.77 7.63 -4.45
CA LYS A 119 -12.25 7.81 -3.07
C LYS A 119 -13.75 7.54 -2.99
N PHE A 120 -14.17 6.94 -1.89
CA PHE A 120 -15.56 6.55 -1.65
C PHE A 120 -16.08 7.18 -0.36
N ASP A 121 -17.38 7.41 -0.29
CA ASP A 121 -18.05 7.81 0.94
C ASP A 121 -18.31 6.61 1.88
N GLN A 122 -19.08 6.86 2.95
CA GLN A 122 -19.48 5.85 3.92
C GLN A 122 -20.46 4.79 3.40
N ASN A 123 -21.16 5.08 2.30
CA ASN A 123 -22.09 4.19 1.63
C ASN A 123 -21.39 3.34 0.55
N GLY A 124 -20.16 3.70 0.20
CA GLY A 124 -19.38 3.06 -0.86
C GLY A 124 -19.61 3.70 -2.23
N GLU A 125 -20.25 4.87 -2.28
CA GLU A 125 -20.45 5.65 -3.49
C GLU A 125 -19.15 6.37 -3.85
N LEU A 126 -18.85 6.43 -5.14
CA LEU A 126 -17.65 7.07 -5.66
C LEU A 126 -17.82 8.59 -5.58
N ILE A 127 -17.01 9.25 -4.76
CA ILE A 127 -17.10 10.70 -4.56
C ILE A 127 -16.04 11.49 -5.33
N HIS A 128 -14.97 10.83 -5.75
CA HIS A 128 -13.86 11.52 -6.41
C HIS A 128 -12.94 10.55 -7.13
N VAL A 129 -12.52 10.93 -8.35
CA VAL A 129 -11.57 10.18 -9.17
C VAL A 129 -10.40 11.07 -9.55
N GLN A 130 -9.22 10.72 -9.06
CA GLN A 130 -7.97 11.30 -9.50
C GLN A 130 -7.20 10.30 -10.35
N ARG A 131 -6.88 10.66 -11.59
CA ARG A 131 -5.99 9.89 -12.46
C ARG A 131 -4.71 10.67 -12.64
N VAL A 132 -3.59 10.03 -12.36
CA VAL A 132 -2.27 10.56 -12.70
C VAL A 132 -1.76 9.70 -13.85
N VAL A 133 -1.70 10.31 -15.02
CA VAL A 133 -1.11 9.69 -16.21
C VAL A 133 0.31 10.15 -16.26
N VAL A 134 1.24 9.22 -16.09
CA VAL A 134 2.65 9.57 -16.14
C VAL A 134 3.25 9.08 -17.45
N HIS A 135 3.65 10.05 -18.26
CA HIS A 135 4.29 9.81 -19.54
C HIS A 135 5.80 9.73 -19.32
N TYR A 136 6.34 8.53 -19.48
CA TYR A 136 7.77 8.28 -19.47
C TYR A 136 8.13 7.33 -20.64
N PHE A 137 9.35 7.10 -21.11
CA PHE A 137 10.68 7.65 -20.91
C PHE A 137 11.34 7.62 -22.31
N LEU A 138 11.96 8.70 -22.80
CA LEU A 138 12.99 8.60 -23.85
C LEU A 138 14.32 8.39 -23.13
N ASN A 139 14.86 7.17 -23.17
CA ASN A 139 16.10 6.77 -22.49
C ASN A 139 16.06 6.94 -20.96
N ASP A 140 15.02 6.44 -20.30
CA ASP A 140 14.87 6.50 -18.83
C ASP A 140 14.82 7.91 -18.21
N ILE A 141 14.56 8.96 -19.02
CA ILE A 141 14.26 10.32 -18.55
C ILE A 141 12.74 10.62 -18.55
N LEU A 142 12.21 11.13 -17.44
CA LEU A 142 10.80 11.57 -17.32
C LEU A 142 10.59 12.88 -18.05
N TYR A 143 9.57 12.95 -18.92
CA TYR A 143 9.30 14.16 -19.70
C TYR A 143 8.01 14.88 -19.29
N LYS A 144 6.97 14.14 -18.86
CA LYS A 144 5.66 14.74 -18.64
C LYS A 144 4.80 13.98 -17.63
N VAL A 145 4.13 14.72 -16.75
CA VAL A 145 3.10 14.19 -15.84
C VAL A 145 1.80 14.93 -16.09
N ASP A 146 0.73 14.19 -16.38
CA ASP A 146 -0.61 14.73 -16.55
C ASP A 146 -1.49 14.34 -15.36
N TYR A 147 -2.12 15.33 -14.76
CA TYR A 147 -3.05 15.19 -13.65
C TYR A 147 -4.46 15.38 -14.19
N ILE A 148 -5.28 14.34 -14.09
CA ILE A 148 -6.65 14.32 -14.57
C ILE A 148 -7.57 14.11 -13.37
N GLU A 149 -8.50 15.03 -13.14
CA GLU A 149 -9.48 14.97 -12.04
C GLU A 149 -10.87 14.96 -12.65
N ASP A 150 -11.66 13.96 -12.28
CA ASP A 150 -13.04 13.79 -12.76
C ASP A 150 -13.20 13.86 -14.30
N GLY A 151 -12.14 13.46 -15.01
CA GLY A 151 -12.09 13.41 -16.47
C GLY A 151 -11.51 14.66 -17.13
N ALA A 152 -11.25 15.74 -16.39
CA ALA A 152 -10.63 16.96 -16.89
C ALA A 152 -9.12 16.98 -16.60
N LEU A 153 -8.32 17.43 -17.56
CA LEU A 153 -6.89 17.71 -17.34
C LEU A 153 -6.79 18.95 -16.45
N VAL A 154 -6.25 18.79 -15.24
CA VAL A 154 -6.12 19.86 -14.25
C VAL A 154 -4.74 20.46 -14.24
N ASN A 155 -3.72 19.64 -14.48
CA ASN A 155 -2.34 20.11 -14.54
C ASN A 155 -1.49 19.25 -15.48
N THR A 156 -0.50 19.88 -16.08
CA THR A 156 0.55 19.23 -16.85
C THR A 156 1.89 19.79 -16.38
N ASP A 157 2.66 18.95 -15.70
CA ASP A 157 4.04 19.29 -15.36
C ASP A 157 4.95 18.78 -16.47
N LYS A 158 5.55 19.72 -17.21
CA LYS A 158 6.69 19.43 -18.07
C LYS A 158 7.92 19.36 -17.17
N ILE A 159 8.59 18.21 -17.18
CA ILE A 159 9.86 18.08 -16.47
C ILE A 159 10.94 18.35 -17.50
N ASP A 160 11.63 19.48 -17.34
CA ASP A 160 12.80 19.75 -18.18
C ASP A 160 13.77 18.59 -18.00
N PRO A 161 14.16 17.90 -19.08
CA PRO A 161 15.10 16.80 -18.96
C PRO A 161 16.40 17.38 -18.39
N PRO A 162 17.04 16.71 -17.40
CA PRO A 162 18.34 17.14 -16.94
C PRO A 162 19.29 17.14 -18.15
N GLN A 163 19.72 18.33 -18.59
CA GLN A 163 20.51 18.52 -19.81
C GLN A 163 21.74 17.58 -19.88
N LYS A 164 22.26 17.16 -18.72
CA LYS A 164 23.40 16.23 -18.60
C LYS A 164 23.10 14.76 -18.96
N ALA A 165 21.84 14.30 -18.90
CA ALA A 165 21.50 12.91 -19.21
C ALA A 165 21.39 12.63 -20.72
N ILE A 166 21.05 13.66 -21.51
CA ILE A 166 20.90 13.56 -22.98
C ILE A 166 22.27 13.43 -23.66
N ILE A 167 23.29 14.15 -23.19
CA ILE A 167 24.63 14.18 -23.82
C ILE A 167 25.33 12.82 -23.70
N LYS A 168 25.22 12.13 -22.55
CA LYS A 168 25.90 10.86 -22.32
C LYS A 168 25.34 9.68 -23.14
N TYR A 169 24.08 9.76 -23.59
CA TYR A 169 23.44 8.68 -24.35
C TYR A 169 23.67 8.78 -25.86
N ILE A 170 23.90 9.99 -26.39
CA ILE A 170 24.24 10.21 -27.81
C ILE A 170 25.66 9.67 -28.10
N ASP A 171 26.61 9.87 -27.18
CA ASP A 171 27.98 9.34 -27.33
C ASP A 171 28.07 7.81 -27.33
N LEU A 172 27.15 7.12 -26.66
CA LEU A 172 27.13 5.65 -26.59
C LEU A 172 26.50 5.00 -27.82
N ARG A 173 25.73 5.74 -28.63
CA ARG A 173 25.11 5.23 -29.86
C ARG A 173 25.95 5.45 -31.11
N ASN A 174 26.81 6.45 -31.10
CA ASN A 174 27.70 6.77 -32.23
C ASN A 174 29.05 6.01 -32.17
N ASN A 175 29.25 5.17 -31.13
CA ASN A 175 30.43 4.31 -30.96
C ASN A 175 30.09 2.81 -31.10
N LYS A 176 29.04 2.47 -31.86
CA LYS A 176 28.75 1.11 -32.35
C LYS A 176 28.60 1.15 -33.85
#